data_AF-A0A7R7VV42-F1
#
_entry.id   AF-A0A7R7VV42-F1
#
_cell.length_a   1.000
_cell.length_b   1.000
_cell.length_c   1.000
_cell.angle_alpha   90.00
_cell.angle_beta   90.00
_cell.angle_gamma   90.00
#
_symmetry.space_group_name_H-M   'P 1'
#
loop_
_entity.id
_entity.type
_entity.pdbx_description
1 polymer ?
#
loop_
_entity_poly.entity_id
_entity_poly.type
_entity_poly.pdbx_seq_one_letter_code
_entity_poly.pdbx_strand_id
1 'polypeptide(L)'
;MVICTPHGQQELDNERRGSAKSSETQVWIQIGTVAEAGGHGRAKDAMGLMTLFPEAADGFAGYGNSLIAAGGIADGRVVAAAFCLGASGVVMGTRFLASTEARISKGYRDAVVQATEAVISTTRTLLYNHLHGTYGWPEPFSPRIVTNRHWENYVAGIPFDELRRLHGEAQAKVMLDGDLRGDWLLMQEQELDWLVRFWMPVRLWKKFGTTRHSA
;
A
#
# COMPACT_ATOMS: atom_id res chain seq x y z
N MET A 1 -1.00 -1.00 9.50
CA MET A 1 -0.15 -0.09 10.29
C MET A 1 -1.05 0.63 11.27
N VAL A 2 -0.88 0.46 12.58
CA VAL A 2 -1.68 1.21 13.55
C VAL A 2 -1.13 2.62 13.62
N ILE A 3 -1.91 3.63 13.20
CA ILE A 3 -1.49 5.03 13.30
C ILE A 3 -2.01 5.52 14.64
N CYS A 4 -1.17 5.40 15.66
CA CYS A 4 -1.44 5.96 16.97
C CYS A 4 -0.65 7.25 17.17
N THR A 5 -1.23 8.19 17.92
CA THR A 5 -0.45 9.27 18.53
C THR A 5 0.66 8.65 19.40
N PRO A 6 1.76 9.35 19.70
CA PRO A 6 2.80 8.82 20.59
C PRO A 6 2.26 8.31 21.93
N HIS A 7 1.20 8.94 22.45
CA HIS A 7 0.44 8.50 23.62
C HIS A 7 -0.34 7.19 23.36
N GLY A 8 -1.07 7.11 22.23
CA GLY A 8 -1.85 5.93 21.86
C GLY A 8 -1.00 4.70 21.56
N GLN A 9 0.26 4.85 21.12
CA GLN A 9 1.15 3.71 20.89
C GLN A 9 1.57 3.06 22.22
N GLN A 10 1.85 3.87 23.24
CA GLN A 10 2.13 3.40 24.59
C GLN A 10 0.90 2.73 25.24
N GLU A 11 -0.31 3.24 25.00
CA GLU A 11 -1.54 2.62 25.47
C GLU A 11 -1.86 1.31 24.76
N LEU A 12 -1.68 1.22 23.45
CA LEU A 12 -1.82 -0.05 22.70
C LEU A 12 -0.85 -1.13 23.19
N ASP A 13 0.40 -0.74 23.48
CA ASP A 13 1.39 -1.65 24.05
C ASP A 13 1.00 -2.12 25.47
N ASN A 14 0.23 -1.32 26.21
CA ASN A 14 -0.35 -1.67 27.51
C ASN A 14 -1.66 -2.49 27.39
N GLU A 15 -2.51 -2.23 26.40
CA GLU A 15 -3.75 -2.98 26.14
C GLU A 15 -3.44 -4.41 25.66
N ARG A 16 -2.34 -4.60 24.93
CA ARG A 16 -1.80 -5.93 24.56
C ARG A 16 -1.42 -6.77 25.80
N ARG A 17 -1.29 -6.14 26.98
CA ARG A 17 -1.07 -6.77 28.29
C ARG A 17 -2.34 -6.91 29.13
N GLY A 18 -3.52 -6.64 28.58
CA GLY A 18 -4.81 -6.95 29.19
C GLY A 18 -5.31 -5.97 30.25
N SER A 19 -4.88 -4.70 30.26
CA SER A 19 -5.38 -3.69 31.19
C SER A 19 -6.11 -2.54 30.51
N ALA A 20 -7.42 -2.47 30.80
CA ALA A 20 -8.34 -1.33 30.88
C ALA A 20 -8.35 -0.20 29.82
N LYS A 21 -9.59 0.11 29.35
CA LYS A 21 -9.99 1.33 28.61
C LYS A 21 -9.43 2.60 29.26
N SER A 22 -8.67 3.37 28.49
CA SER A 22 -8.48 4.81 28.71
C SER A 22 -9.61 5.56 28.01
N SER A 23 -10.42 6.31 28.76
CA SER A 23 -11.60 7.03 28.24
C SER A 23 -11.25 8.30 27.42
N GLU A 24 -9.97 8.68 27.35
CA GLU A 24 -9.54 9.93 26.71
C GLU A 24 -8.82 9.73 25.36
N THR A 25 -8.33 8.52 25.07
CA THR A 25 -7.60 8.27 23.82
C THR A 25 -8.45 7.53 22.79
N GLN A 26 -8.72 8.20 21.67
CA GLN A 26 -9.30 7.56 20.51
C GLN A 26 -8.20 6.86 19.70
N VAL A 27 -8.24 5.53 19.63
CA VAL A 27 -7.34 4.72 18.82
C VAL A 27 -7.95 4.49 17.43
N TRP A 28 -7.14 4.67 16.39
CA TRP A 28 -7.51 4.40 15.01
C TRP A 28 -6.72 3.19 14.49
N ILE A 29 -7.44 2.16 14.05
CA ILE A 29 -6.85 0.90 13.60
C ILE A 29 -7.01 0.79 12.09
N GLN A 30 -5.89 0.72 11.38
CA GLN A 30 -5.91 0.45 9.94
C GLN A 30 -5.92 -1.05 9.65
N ILE A 31 -6.90 -1.49 8.87
CA ILE A 31 -6.97 -2.82 8.28
C ILE A 31 -6.39 -2.72 6.87
N GLY A 32 -5.17 -3.25 6.67
CA GLY A 32 -4.40 -2.98 5.43
C GLY A 32 -3.49 -4.09 4.92
N THR A 33 -3.31 -5.21 5.63
CA THR A 33 -2.54 -6.36 5.11
C THR A 33 -3.42 -7.27 4.22
N VAL A 34 -4.31 -6.66 3.45
CA VAL A 34 -5.28 -7.32 2.57
C VAL A 34 -4.62 -7.71 1.25
N ALA A 35 -5.28 -8.59 0.50
CA ALA A 35 -4.78 -9.10 -0.76
C ALA A 35 -4.44 -7.97 -1.75
N GLU A 36 -5.31 -6.97 -1.84
CA GLU A 36 -5.24 -5.87 -2.80
C GLU A 36 -4.25 -4.75 -2.43
N ALA A 37 -3.69 -4.78 -1.21
CA ALA A 37 -2.75 -3.75 -0.79
C ALA A 37 -1.40 -3.85 -1.52
N GLY A 38 -0.86 -2.68 -1.87
CA GLY A 38 0.53 -2.51 -2.31
C GLY A 38 1.51 -2.86 -1.19
N GLY A 39 2.78 -3.04 -1.57
CA GLY A 39 3.89 -3.29 -0.64
C GLY A 39 3.67 -4.47 0.29
N HIS A 40 4.36 -4.45 1.43
CA HIS A 40 4.52 -5.62 2.30
C HIS A 40 3.22 -6.06 2.94
N GLY A 41 2.76 -7.24 2.55
CA GLY A 41 1.56 -7.87 3.09
C GLY A 41 1.70 -9.39 3.04
N ARG A 42 0.64 -10.10 3.48
CA ARG A 42 0.64 -11.56 3.46
C ARG A 42 0.75 -12.07 2.01
N ALA A 43 1.70 -12.98 1.79
CA ALA A 43 2.12 -13.40 0.45
C ALA A 43 1.12 -14.34 -0.23
N LYS A 44 0.54 -15.28 0.53
CA LYS A 44 -0.19 -16.44 -0.03
C LYS A 44 -1.65 -16.52 0.42
N ASP A 45 -1.97 -15.95 1.58
CA ASP A 45 -3.24 -16.13 2.30
C ASP A 45 -3.80 -14.80 2.82
N ALA A 46 -3.43 -13.69 2.18
CA ALA A 46 -4.08 -12.42 2.43
C ALA A 46 -5.57 -12.49 2.05
N MET A 47 -6.45 -12.04 2.93
CA MET A 47 -7.87 -11.89 2.64
C MET A 47 -8.13 -10.59 1.89
N GLY A 48 -9.19 -10.56 1.07
CA GLY A 48 -9.62 -9.35 0.39
C GLY A 48 -10.21 -8.33 1.36
N LEU A 49 -10.13 -7.04 1.03
CA LEU A 49 -10.68 -5.98 1.89
C LEU A 49 -12.17 -6.21 2.21
N MET A 50 -12.97 -6.57 1.19
CA MET A 50 -14.42 -6.72 1.33
C MET A 50 -14.83 -7.87 2.26
N THR A 51 -13.96 -8.87 2.47
CA THR A 51 -14.23 -10.00 3.37
C THR A 51 -13.60 -9.79 4.74
N LEU A 52 -12.36 -9.26 4.79
CA LEU A 52 -11.65 -9.06 6.05
C LEU A 52 -12.24 -7.92 6.89
N PHE A 53 -12.70 -6.84 6.24
CA PHE A 53 -13.14 -5.66 6.96
C PHE A 53 -14.35 -5.88 7.88
N PRO A 54 -15.46 -6.52 7.44
CA PRO A 54 -16.59 -6.78 8.34
C PRO A 54 -16.20 -7.71 9.50
N GLU A 55 -15.37 -8.74 9.27
CA GLU A 55 -14.88 -9.61 10.35
C GLU A 55 -14.06 -8.82 11.39
N ALA A 56 -13.21 -7.90 10.93
CA ALA A 56 -12.49 -7.01 11.83
C ALA A 56 -13.43 -6.05 12.57
N ALA A 57 -14.42 -5.47 11.88
CA ALA A 57 -15.40 -4.58 12.48
C ALA A 57 -16.19 -5.25 13.62
N ASP A 58 -16.67 -6.47 13.38
CA ASP A 58 -17.36 -7.27 14.39
C ASP A 58 -16.45 -7.60 15.57
N GLY A 59 -15.19 -7.99 15.29
CA GLY A 59 -14.19 -8.26 16.32
C GLY A 59 -13.85 -7.06 17.20
N PHE A 60 -13.95 -5.83 16.66
CA PHE A 60 -13.62 -4.60 17.37
C PHE A 60 -14.83 -3.83 17.92
N ALA A 61 -16.07 -4.30 17.71
CA ALA A 61 -17.29 -3.56 18.05
C ALA A 61 -17.39 -3.14 19.53
N GLY A 62 -16.84 -3.94 20.46
CA GLY A 62 -16.86 -3.64 21.91
C GLY A 62 -15.84 -2.60 22.41
N TYR A 63 -14.86 -2.24 21.57
CA TYR A 63 -13.69 -1.46 21.98
C TYR A 63 -13.85 0.05 21.73
N GLY A 64 -14.79 0.48 20.89
CA GLY A 64 -15.00 1.90 20.57
C GLY A 64 -13.93 2.50 19.65
N ASN A 65 -13.11 1.66 19.00
CA ASN A 65 -12.05 2.07 18.09
C ASN A 65 -12.60 2.45 16.72
N SER A 66 -11.95 3.41 16.06
CA SER A 66 -12.26 3.78 14.68
C SER A 66 -11.44 2.92 13.71
N LEU A 67 -12.11 2.20 12.82
CA LEU A 67 -11.43 1.36 11.83
C LEU A 67 -11.23 2.09 10.51
N ILE A 68 -10.03 1.99 9.96
CA ILE A 68 -9.65 2.60 8.67
C ILE A 68 -9.41 1.48 7.66
N ALA A 69 -10.09 1.52 6.51
CA ALA A 69 -9.90 0.55 5.43
C ALA A 69 -8.69 0.93 4.55
N ALA A 70 -7.87 -0.04 4.16
CA ALA A 70 -6.73 0.18 3.28
C ALA A 70 -6.52 -1.01 2.33
N GLY A 71 -6.08 -0.71 1.10
CA GLY A 71 -5.82 -1.70 0.04
C GLY A 71 -6.95 -1.77 -1.00
N GLY A 72 -6.60 -1.71 -2.30
CA GLY A 72 -7.57 -1.73 -3.39
C GLY A 72 -8.47 -0.49 -3.54
N ILE A 73 -8.31 0.55 -2.70
CA ILE A 73 -9.14 1.76 -2.74
C ILE A 73 -8.54 2.79 -3.72
N ALA A 74 -9.19 2.98 -4.87
CA ALA A 74 -8.71 3.89 -5.91
C ALA A 74 -9.74 4.93 -6.38
N ASP A 75 -11.03 4.71 -6.12
CA ASP A 75 -12.12 5.60 -6.53
C ASP A 75 -13.27 5.60 -5.51
N GLY A 76 -14.25 6.49 -5.75
CA GLY A 76 -15.38 6.71 -4.86
C GLY A 76 -16.29 5.49 -4.64
N ARG A 77 -16.32 4.51 -5.55
CA ARG A 77 -17.14 3.30 -5.39
C ARG A 77 -16.60 2.43 -4.27
N VAL A 78 -15.28 2.22 -4.25
CA VAL A 78 -14.62 1.42 -3.21
C VAL A 78 -14.61 2.19 -1.87
N VAL A 79 -14.53 3.52 -1.90
CA VAL A 79 -14.70 4.34 -0.69
C VAL A 79 -16.10 4.17 -0.09
N ALA A 80 -17.15 4.26 -0.93
CA ALA A 80 -18.52 4.04 -0.47
C ALA A 80 -18.71 2.62 0.08
N ALA A 81 -18.17 1.61 -0.61
CA ALA A 81 -18.21 0.22 -0.13
C ALA A 81 -17.53 0.05 1.23
N ALA A 82 -16.34 0.64 1.43
CA ALA A 82 -15.64 0.61 2.72
C ALA A 82 -16.46 1.25 3.85
N PHE A 83 -17.13 2.37 3.58
CA PHE A 83 -18.03 3.00 4.56
C PHE A 83 -19.27 2.15 4.84
N CYS A 84 -19.85 1.48 3.83
CA CYS A 84 -20.94 0.53 4.04
C CYS A 84 -20.53 -0.66 4.92
N LEU A 85 -19.24 -1.04 4.90
CA LEU A 85 -18.68 -2.08 5.78
C LEU A 85 -18.31 -1.58 7.19
N GLY A 86 -18.58 -0.31 7.51
CA GLY A 86 -18.36 0.26 8.84
C GLY A 86 -17.01 0.98 9.01
N ALA A 87 -16.29 1.28 7.94
CA ALA A 87 -15.06 2.05 8.04
C ALA A 87 -15.34 3.50 8.50
N SER A 88 -14.50 4.03 9.39
CA SER A 88 -14.48 5.44 9.77
C SER A 88 -13.63 6.29 8.82
N GLY A 89 -12.79 5.65 8.01
CA GLY A 89 -11.89 6.30 7.07
C GLY A 89 -11.30 5.32 6.08
N VAL A 90 -10.57 5.85 5.09
CA VAL A 90 -9.89 5.06 4.05
C VAL A 90 -8.46 5.54 3.85
N VAL A 91 -7.55 4.63 3.52
CA VAL A 91 -6.18 4.92 3.10
C VAL A 91 -5.99 4.46 1.66
N MET A 92 -5.49 5.37 0.84
CA MET A 92 -5.18 5.14 -0.56
C MET A 92 -3.66 5.31 -0.75
N GLY A 93 -2.93 4.22 -1.01
CA GLY A 93 -1.49 4.29 -1.31
C GLY A 93 -1.26 4.47 -2.80
N THR A 94 -1.44 3.38 -3.56
CA THR A 94 -1.22 3.29 -5.01
C THR A 94 -1.89 4.42 -5.80
N ARG A 95 -3.09 4.87 -5.40
CA ARG A 95 -3.79 5.96 -6.08
C ARG A 95 -3.01 7.28 -6.09
N PHE A 96 -2.31 7.59 -4.99
CA PHE A 96 -1.52 8.81 -4.88
C PHE A 96 -0.18 8.73 -5.60
N LEU A 97 0.32 7.53 -5.92
CA LEU A 97 1.49 7.37 -6.80
C LEU A 97 1.23 7.92 -8.20
N ALA A 98 -0.03 7.93 -8.65
CA ALA A 98 -0.42 8.52 -9.93
C ALA A 98 -0.44 10.06 -9.93
N SER A 99 -0.20 10.72 -8.79
CA SER A 99 -0.22 12.18 -8.68
C SER A 99 1.08 12.82 -9.20
N THR A 100 1.02 14.10 -9.54
CA THR A 100 2.20 14.90 -9.92
C THR A 100 3.07 15.27 -8.71
N GLU A 101 2.49 15.22 -7.52
CA GLU A 101 3.09 15.56 -6.24
C GLU A 101 3.89 14.39 -5.65
N ALA A 102 3.62 13.15 -6.12
CA ALA A 102 4.38 11.98 -5.74
C ALA A 102 5.85 12.11 -6.18
N ARG A 103 6.76 12.04 -5.21
CA ARG A 103 8.21 12.08 -5.43
C ARG A 103 8.74 10.73 -5.90
N ILE A 104 8.20 10.26 -7.02
CA ILE A 104 8.61 9.05 -7.71
C ILE A 104 9.09 9.39 -9.12
N SER A 105 9.91 8.51 -9.70
CA SER A 105 10.36 8.70 -11.08
C SER A 105 9.18 8.70 -12.06
N LYS A 106 9.34 9.39 -13.18
CA LYS A 106 8.31 9.48 -14.22
C LYS A 106 7.90 8.10 -14.72
N GLY A 107 8.87 7.24 -15.02
CA GLY A 107 8.57 5.88 -15.45
C GLY A 107 7.77 5.09 -14.41
N TYR A 108 7.98 5.32 -13.10
CA TYR A 108 7.26 4.57 -12.07
C TYR A 108 5.80 4.99 -12.06
N ARG A 109 5.56 6.30 -12.06
CA ARG A 109 4.21 6.85 -12.18
C ARG A 109 3.53 6.34 -13.45
N ASP A 110 4.22 6.35 -14.57
CA ASP A 110 3.67 5.91 -15.86
C ASP A 110 3.33 4.41 -15.83
N ALA A 111 4.18 3.55 -15.25
CA ALA A 111 3.90 2.13 -15.08
C ALA A 111 2.68 1.87 -14.19
N VAL A 112 2.51 2.64 -13.11
CA VAL A 112 1.31 2.57 -12.25
C VAL A 112 0.06 3.00 -13.02
N VAL A 113 0.14 4.05 -13.83
CA VAL A 113 -1.00 4.58 -14.60
C VAL A 113 -1.37 3.66 -15.77
N GLN A 114 -0.39 3.01 -16.40
CA GLN A 114 -0.59 2.12 -17.55
C GLN A 114 -1.04 0.71 -17.15
N ALA A 115 -0.90 0.33 -15.89
CA ALA A 115 -1.37 -0.95 -15.38
C ALA A 115 -2.91 -1.04 -15.43
N THR A 116 -3.45 -1.81 -16.37
CA THR A 116 -4.91 -1.97 -16.56
C THR A 116 -5.50 -3.19 -15.85
N GLU A 117 -4.69 -4.21 -15.57
CA GLU A 117 -5.14 -5.50 -15.02
C GLU A 117 -4.30 -5.89 -13.80
N ALA A 118 -4.66 -5.38 -12.62
CA ALA A 118 -3.85 -5.53 -11.40
C ALA A 118 -3.47 -6.99 -11.06
N VAL A 119 -4.32 -7.97 -11.40
CA VAL A 119 -4.04 -9.40 -11.18
C VAL A 119 -2.86 -9.89 -12.03
N ILE A 120 -2.73 -9.37 -13.25
CA ILE A 120 -1.69 -9.77 -14.21
C ILE A 120 -0.48 -8.87 -14.09
N SER A 121 -0.70 -7.57 -13.87
CA SER A 121 0.32 -6.54 -13.82
C SER A 121 0.98 -6.40 -12.46
N THR A 122 0.58 -7.18 -11.44
CA THR A 122 1.22 -7.16 -10.12
C THR A 122 1.51 -8.56 -9.58
N THR A 123 2.57 -8.67 -8.79
CA THR A 123 2.97 -9.93 -8.15
C THR A 123 3.47 -9.68 -6.72
N ARG A 124 3.48 -10.71 -5.89
CA ARG A 124 4.07 -10.69 -4.55
C ARG A 124 5.41 -11.41 -4.56
N THR A 125 6.50 -10.71 -4.27
CA THR A 125 7.85 -11.29 -4.35
C THR A 125 8.87 -10.51 -3.52
N LEU A 126 9.82 -11.23 -2.90
CA LEU A 126 10.98 -10.64 -2.23
C LEU A 126 12.15 -10.34 -3.19
N LEU A 127 12.00 -10.64 -4.49
CA LEU A 127 13.06 -10.43 -5.50
C LEU A 127 13.66 -9.03 -5.41
N TYR A 128 12.82 -8.00 -5.27
CA TYR A 128 13.25 -6.61 -5.27
C TYR A 128 13.94 -6.24 -3.97
N ASN A 129 13.45 -6.74 -2.82
CA ASN A 129 14.17 -6.60 -1.56
C ASN A 129 15.59 -7.16 -1.70
N HIS A 130 15.71 -8.36 -2.26
CA HIS A 130 17.01 -9.02 -2.43
C HIS A 130 17.92 -8.27 -3.42
N LEU A 131 17.38 -7.77 -4.55
CA LEU A 131 18.13 -6.93 -5.49
C LEU A 131 18.64 -5.64 -4.83
N HIS A 132 17.88 -5.08 -3.89
CA HIS A 132 18.26 -3.93 -3.06
C HIS A 132 19.12 -4.31 -1.83
N GLY A 133 19.51 -5.58 -1.69
CA GLY A 133 20.30 -6.05 -0.55
C GLY A 133 19.55 -6.07 0.78
N THR A 134 18.22 -5.93 0.77
CA THR A 134 17.36 -6.04 1.94
C THR A 134 16.91 -7.48 2.12
N TYR A 135 17.21 -8.08 3.26
CA TYR A 135 16.86 -9.45 3.61
C TYR A 135 16.20 -9.52 4.99
N GLY A 136 15.63 -10.66 5.33
CA GLY A 136 15.11 -10.91 6.69
C GLY A 136 13.63 -10.58 6.91
N TRP A 137 12.86 -10.32 5.84
CA TRP A 137 11.40 -10.31 5.95
C TRP A 137 10.90 -11.70 6.38
N PRO A 138 9.95 -11.78 7.35
CA PRO A 138 9.40 -13.07 7.75
C PRO A 138 8.72 -13.76 6.56
N GLU A 139 8.83 -15.10 6.47
CA GLU A 139 8.33 -15.90 5.34
C GLU A 139 6.92 -15.53 4.84
N PRO A 140 5.91 -15.28 5.70
CA PRO A 140 4.57 -15.00 5.19
C PRO A 140 4.43 -13.62 4.55
N PHE A 141 5.43 -12.73 4.63
CA PHE A 141 5.34 -11.36 4.14
C PHE A 141 6.19 -11.14 2.89
N SER A 142 5.57 -10.54 1.87
CA SER A 142 6.28 -10.05 0.68
C SER A 142 5.59 -8.83 0.10
N PRO A 143 6.33 -7.92 -0.53
CA PRO A 143 5.73 -6.76 -1.15
C PRO A 143 4.94 -7.13 -2.40
N ARG A 144 3.78 -6.49 -2.59
CA ARG A 144 3.09 -6.46 -3.88
C ARG A 144 3.68 -5.35 -4.73
N ILE A 145 4.05 -5.71 -5.95
CA ILE A 145 4.76 -4.86 -6.89
C ILE A 145 4.16 -4.97 -8.28
N VAL A 146 4.38 -3.99 -9.14
CA VAL A 146 4.08 -4.03 -10.57
C VAL A 146 5.15 -4.90 -11.24
N THR A 147 4.71 -5.82 -12.09
CA THR A 147 5.61 -6.70 -12.85
C THR A 147 6.38 -5.88 -13.88
N ASN A 148 7.66 -6.19 -14.04
CA ASN A 148 8.55 -5.52 -14.99
C ASN A 148 9.58 -6.53 -15.53
N ARG A 149 10.61 -6.04 -16.23
CA ARG A 149 11.65 -6.88 -16.83
C ARG A 149 12.50 -7.67 -15.82
N HIS A 150 12.72 -7.19 -14.60
CA HIS A 150 13.37 -7.99 -13.55
C HIS A 150 12.53 -9.20 -13.17
N TRP A 151 11.21 -9.03 -13.08
CA TRP A 151 10.30 -10.14 -12.80
C TRP A 151 10.25 -11.13 -13.96
N GLU A 152 10.13 -10.64 -15.19
CA GLU A 152 10.14 -11.48 -16.40
C GLU A 152 11.43 -12.31 -16.50
N ASN A 153 12.58 -11.68 -16.30
CA ASN A 153 13.88 -12.34 -16.31
C ASN A 153 13.99 -13.38 -15.19
N TYR A 154 13.47 -13.08 -14.00
CA TYR A 154 13.45 -14.02 -12.88
C TYR A 154 12.59 -15.24 -13.20
N VAL A 155 11.39 -15.05 -13.75
CA VAL A 155 10.49 -16.13 -14.18
C VAL A 155 11.11 -16.94 -15.33
N ALA A 156 11.88 -16.30 -16.21
CA ALA A 156 12.65 -16.96 -17.26
C ALA A 156 13.87 -17.75 -16.75
N GLY A 157 14.16 -17.72 -15.44
CA GLY A 157 15.23 -18.50 -14.82
C GLY A 157 16.62 -17.87 -14.93
N ILE A 158 16.71 -16.56 -15.19
CA ILE A 158 18.00 -15.87 -15.16
C ILE A 158 18.60 -15.95 -13.73
N PRO A 159 19.87 -16.38 -13.57
CA PRO A 159 20.50 -16.48 -12.26
C PRO A 159 20.48 -15.16 -11.47
N PHE A 160 20.34 -15.25 -10.15
CA PHE A 160 20.21 -14.07 -9.30
C PHE A 160 21.39 -13.09 -9.39
N ASP A 161 22.62 -13.59 -9.52
CA ASP A 161 23.81 -12.73 -9.67
C ASP A 161 23.76 -11.91 -10.97
N GLU A 162 23.22 -12.50 -12.04
CA GLU A 162 23.02 -11.79 -13.30
C GLU A 162 21.87 -10.79 -13.20
N LEU A 163 20.77 -11.14 -12.52
CA LEU A 163 19.70 -10.18 -12.21
C LEU A 163 20.22 -8.99 -11.41
N ARG A 164 21.12 -9.23 -10.44
CA ARG A 164 21.75 -8.21 -9.62
C ARG A 164 22.67 -7.31 -10.45
N ARG A 165 23.43 -7.87 -11.39
CA ARG A 165 24.25 -7.10 -12.34
C ARG A 165 23.40 -6.18 -13.21
N LEU A 166 22.37 -6.73 -13.86
CA LEU A 166 21.42 -5.99 -14.70
C LEU A 166 20.69 -4.90 -13.91
N HIS A 167 20.34 -5.18 -12.65
CA HIS A 167 19.76 -4.21 -11.72
C HIS A 167 20.71 -3.04 -11.42
N GLY A 168 21.99 -3.31 -11.15
CA GLY A 168 22.99 -2.26 -10.95
C GLY A 168 23.17 -1.37 -12.18
N GLU A 169 23.19 -1.96 -13.39
CA GLU A 169 23.27 -1.21 -14.65
C GLU A 169 22.04 -0.34 -14.88
N ALA A 170 20.84 -0.85 -14.58
CA ALA A 170 19.61 -0.09 -14.66
C ALA A 170 19.64 1.11 -13.70
N GLN A 171 20.03 0.89 -12.43
CA GLN A 171 20.17 1.96 -11.44
C GLN A 171 21.16 3.05 -11.86
N ALA A 172 22.31 2.65 -12.41
CA ALA A 172 23.30 3.61 -12.90
C ALA A 172 22.74 4.50 -14.01
N LYS A 173 21.97 3.92 -14.95
CA LYS A 173 21.30 4.68 -16.02
C LYS A 173 20.27 5.67 -15.45
N VAL A 174 19.51 5.31 -14.42
CA VAL A 174 18.58 6.25 -13.76
C VAL A 174 19.31 7.47 -13.23
N MET A 175 20.45 7.25 -12.57
CA MET A 175 21.23 8.31 -11.94
C MET A 175 21.83 9.27 -12.99
N LEU A 176 22.15 8.75 -14.17
CA LEU A 176 22.77 9.51 -15.27
C LEU A 176 21.73 10.24 -16.13
N ASP A 177 20.68 9.55 -16.56
CA ASP A 177 19.78 10.05 -17.60
C ASP A 177 18.53 10.74 -17.02
N GLY A 178 18.23 10.56 -15.74
CA GLY A 178 17.07 11.14 -15.05
C GLY A 178 15.70 10.65 -15.56
N ASP A 179 15.67 9.87 -16.63
CA ASP A 179 14.47 9.32 -17.25
C ASP A 179 14.51 7.80 -17.24
N LEU A 180 13.47 7.21 -16.67
CA LEU A 180 13.28 5.78 -16.61
C LEU A 180 12.22 5.40 -17.63
N ARG A 181 12.60 4.61 -18.63
CA ARG A 181 11.61 3.79 -19.35
C ARG A 181 11.05 2.77 -18.34
N GLY A 182 9.73 2.61 -18.31
CA GLY A 182 8.98 1.81 -17.32
C GLY A 182 9.45 0.36 -17.15
N ASP A 183 10.19 -0.18 -18.12
CA ASP A 183 10.56 -1.59 -18.23
C ASP A 183 11.47 -2.10 -17.08
N TRP A 184 12.27 -1.23 -16.45
CA TRP A 184 13.28 -1.64 -15.44
C TRP A 184 12.93 -1.22 -14.01
N LEU A 185 11.70 -0.77 -13.78
CA LEU A 185 11.43 0.09 -12.65
C LEU A 185 11.15 -0.61 -11.33
N LEU A 186 11.88 -0.14 -10.32
CA LEU A 186 11.90 -0.61 -8.95
C LEU A 186 10.64 -0.17 -8.22
N MET A 187 9.73 -1.12 -8.04
CA MET A 187 8.61 -0.91 -7.14
C MET A 187 9.07 -1.25 -5.72
N GLN A 188 9.60 -0.25 -5.03
CA GLN A 188 9.48 -0.20 -3.59
C GLN A 188 8.31 0.74 -3.32
N GLU A 189 7.25 0.22 -2.70
CA GLU A 189 6.40 1.09 -1.90
C GLU A 189 7.35 1.64 -0.85
N GLN A 190 7.75 2.92 -1.01
CA GLN A 190 8.50 3.56 0.05
C GLN A 190 7.65 3.43 1.31
N GLU A 191 8.30 2.91 2.34
CA GLU A 191 7.94 3.02 3.75
C GLU A 191 7.03 4.25 3.96
N LEU A 192 5.96 4.03 4.73
CA LEU A 192 4.83 4.92 5.01
C LEU A 192 5.22 6.25 5.72
N ASP A 193 6.35 6.86 5.38
CA ASP A 193 6.86 8.10 5.94
C ASP A 193 6.00 9.33 5.56
N TRP A 194 5.09 9.16 4.58
CA TRP A 194 4.14 10.20 4.17
C TRP A 194 2.86 10.28 5.02
N LEU A 195 2.51 9.23 5.77
CA LEU A 195 1.25 9.21 6.54
C LEU A 195 1.36 9.90 7.91
N VAL A 196 2.56 10.27 8.35
CA VAL A 196 2.79 10.90 9.66
C VAL A 196 2.76 12.43 9.58
N ARG A 197 2.80 13.06 8.39
CA ARG A 197 2.96 14.53 8.28
C ARG A 197 1.86 15.32 7.59
N PHE A 198 0.80 14.71 7.07
CA PHE A 198 -0.22 15.46 6.34
C PHE A 198 -1.65 15.16 6.79
N TRP A 199 -2.07 15.94 7.79
CA TRP A 199 -3.43 16.46 7.84
C TRP A 199 -3.56 17.48 6.69
N MET A 200 -3.93 17.03 5.48
CA MET A 200 -4.21 17.96 4.38
C MET A 200 -5.61 18.58 4.54
N PRO A 201 -5.74 19.90 4.37
CA PRO A 201 -7.01 20.60 4.47
C PRO A 201 -7.99 20.20 3.37
N VAL A 202 -9.28 20.22 3.73
CA VAL A 202 -10.53 19.86 3.03
C VAL A 202 -10.70 20.31 1.55
N ARG A 203 -9.74 21.02 0.94
CA ARG A 203 -9.86 21.55 -0.43
C ARG A 203 -9.82 20.51 -1.56
N LEU A 204 -9.29 19.30 -1.33
CA LEU A 204 -9.24 18.23 -2.35
C LEU A 204 -10.54 17.42 -2.49
N TRP A 205 -11.51 17.57 -1.57
CA TRP A 205 -12.80 16.86 -1.65
C TRP A 205 -13.77 17.46 -2.70
N LYS A 206 -13.60 18.73 -3.10
CA LYS A 206 -14.56 19.43 -3.98
C LYS A 206 -14.56 18.99 -5.47
N LYS A 207 -13.71 18.04 -5.89
CA LYS A 207 -13.71 17.53 -7.27
C LYS A 207 -14.52 16.25 -7.49
N PHE A 208 -15.11 15.67 -6.45
CA PHE A 208 -16.03 14.54 -6.58
C PHE A 208 -17.47 15.01 -6.33
N GLY A 209 -18.07 15.61 -7.37
CA GLY A 209 -19.43 16.11 -7.33
C GLY A 209 -20.06 16.15 -8.72
N THR A 210 -21.07 15.31 -8.92
CA THR A 210 -22.10 15.34 -9.97
C THR A 210 -21.67 15.02 -11.42
N THR A 211 -21.69 13.73 -11.79
CA THR A 211 -22.13 13.36 -13.14
C THR A 211 -23.65 13.54 -13.20
N ARG A 212 -24.11 14.59 -13.88
CA ARG A 212 -25.52 14.72 -14.28
C ARG A 212 -25.83 13.61 -15.29
N HIS A 213 -26.79 12.76 -14.98
CA HIS A 213 -27.49 11.98 -16.01
C HIS A 213 -28.38 12.94 -16.80
N SER A 214 -28.18 13.03 -18.11
CA SER A 214 -29.20 13.52 -19.03
C SER A 214 -29.97 12.33 -19.58
N ALA A 215 -31.29 12.42 -19.46
CA ALA A 215 -32.27 11.53 -20.11
C ALA A 215 -32.21 11.66 -21.64
#